data_AF-A0A9P7ZYF6-F1
#
_entry.id   AF-A0A9P7ZYF6-F1
#
_cell.length_a   1.000
_cell.length_b   1.000
_cell.length_c   1.000
_cell.angle_alpha   90.00
_cell.angle_beta   90.00
_cell.angle_gamma   90.00
#
_symmetry.space_group_name_H-M   'P 1'
#
loop_
_entity.id
_entity.type
_entity.pdbx_description
1 polymer ?
#
loop_
_entity_poly.entity_id
_entity_poly.type
_entity_poly.pdbx_seq_one_letter_code
_entity_poly.pdbx_strand_id
1 'polypeptide(L)'
;MKFSTLFIAISAFSATTFAAPPANCGATDDTNPMVYRNSTFSNENPKAGQQTCLSVTGLVKSAIKDGSIKLSHYEGPIQVDKLTKLCESNLCPVKPGVQTFQSCYDVPADAEAGENINLKIEGITIDKSQIFCASGKVTVTGK
;
A
#
# COMPACT_ATOMS: atom_id res chain seq x y z
N MET A 1 -4.78 65.08 3.66
CA MET A 1 -4.83 63.79 4.39
C MET A 1 -4.49 62.68 3.39
N LYS A 2 -3.34 62.03 3.54
CA LYS A 2 -2.87 60.96 2.64
C LYS A 2 -3.17 59.60 3.30
N PHE A 3 -4.05 58.80 2.69
CA PHE A 3 -4.27 57.41 3.10
C PHE A 3 -3.30 56.52 2.35
N SER A 4 -2.44 55.83 3.10
CA SER A 4 -1.49 54.85 2.58
C SER A 4 -2.15 53.48 2.65
N THR A 5 -2.45 52.90 1.49
CA THR A 5 -3.09 51.59 1.38
C THR A 5 -2.02 50.50 1.56
N LEU A 6 -2.14 49.75 2.65
CA LEU A 6 -1.27 48.61 2.98
C LEU A 6 -1.72 47.40 2.15
N PHE A 7 -0.88 46.91 1.25
CA PHE A 7 -1.08 45.65 0.54
C PHE A 7 -0.59 44.49 1.42
N ILE A 8 -1.49 43.62 1.86
CA ILE A 8 -1.14 42.34 2.49
C ILE A 8 -1.06 41.30 1.37
N ALA A 9 0.17 40.89 1.02
CA ALA A 9 0.41 39.74 0.17
C ALA A 9 0.05 38.47 0.94
N ILE A 10 -1.08 37.85 0.60
CA ILE A 10 -1.46 36.52 1.08
C ILE A 10 -0.63 35.51 0.28
N SER A 11 0.48 35.05 0.85
CA SER A 11 1.21 33.90 0.34
C SER A 11 0.36 32.64 0.54
N ALA A 12 -0.14 32.09 -0.55
CA ALA A 12 -0.81 30.79 -0.55
C ALA A 12 0.21 29.72 -0.15
N PHE A 13 0.09 29.19 1.07
CA PHE A 13 0.75 27.96 1.47
C PHE A 13 0.09 26.82 0.69
N SER A 14 0.79 26.29 -0.32
CA SER A 14 0.40 25.03 -0.95
C SER A 14 0.46 23.93 0.12
N ALA A 15 -0.71 23.53 0.61
CA ALA A 15 -0.83 22.36 1.48
C ALA A 15 -0.40 21.14 0.66
N THR A 16 0.78 20.61 0.94
CA THR A 16 1.16 19.28 0.48
C THR A 16 0.19 18.31 1.14
N THR A 17 -0.80 17.84 0.38
CA THR A 17 -1.68 16.76 0.82
C THR A 17 -0.84 15.51 0.95
N PHE A 18 -0.37 15.21 2.16
CA PHE A 18 0.23 13.92 2.45
C PHE A 18 -0.81 12.85 2.12
N ALA A 19 -0.44 11.87 1.29
CA ALA A 19 -1.30 10.73 1.03
C ALA A 19 -1.58 10.03 2.37
N ALA A 20 -2.83 9.63 2.60
CA ALA A 20 -3.15 8.88 3.82
C ALA A 20 -2.38 7.55 3.80
N PRO A 21 -1.82 7.12 4.94
CA PRO A 21 -1.12 5.84 5.02
C PRO A 21 -2.08 4.70 4.66
N PRO A 22 -1.58 3.60 4.07
CA PRO A 22 -2.42 2.46 3.77
C PRO A 22 -3.07 1.90 5.04
N ALA A 23 -4.31 1.43 4.88
CA ALA A 23 -5.18 1.00 5.97
C ALA A 23 -5.49 -0.49 5.86
N ASN A 24 -5.82 -1.12 6.99
CA ASN A 24 -6.31 -2.49 7.00
C ASN A 24 -7.64 -2.57 6.24
N CYS A 25 -7.72 -3.48 5.27
CA CYS A 25 -8.92 -3.74 4.47
C CYS A 25 -9.54 -5.13 4.71
N GLY A 26 -9.05 -5.82 5.74
CA GLY A 26 -9.36 -7.22 6.01
C GLY A 26 -10.14 -7.42 7.29
N ALA A 27 -10.52 -8.67 7.54
CA ALA A 27 -11.19 -9.04 8.78
C ALA A 27 -10.25 -8.80 9.98
N THR A 28 -10.76 -8.09 10.99
CA THR A 28 -10.07 -7.84 12.27
C THR A 28 -10.48 -8.82 13.36
N ASP A 29 -11.23 -9.87 13.00
CA ASP A 29 -11.68 -10.86 13.96
C ASP A 29 -10.54 -11.79 14.40
N ASP A 30 -10.78 -12.52 15.49
CA ASP A 30 -9.78 -13.38 16.08
C ASP A 30 -9.48 -14.66 15.28
N THR A 31 -10.29 -14.96 14.26
CA THR A 31 -10.08 -16.12 13.38
C THR A 31 -8.98 -15.88 12.36
N ASN A 32 -8.60 -14.61 12.14
CA ASN A 32 -7.52 -14.25 11.25
C ASN A 32 -6.17 -14.77 11.78
N PRO A 33 -5.39 -15.53 10.98
CA PRO A 33 -4.08 -16.05 11.38
C PRO A 33 -3.04 -14.95 11.65
N MET A 34 -3.29 -13.70 11.25
CA MET A 34 -2.45 -12.55 11.59
C MET A 34 -3.25 -11.40 12.21
N VAL A 35 -2.72 -10.83 13.30
CA VAL A 35 -3.20 -9.55 13.85
C VAL A 35 -2.47 -8.41 13.14
N TYR A 36 -3.19 -7.65 12.32
CA TYR A 36 -2.66 -6.47 11.65
C TYR A 36 -2.12 -5.43 12.65
N ARG A 37 -0.96 -4.82 12.37
CA ARG A 37 -0.41 -3.70 13.15
C ARG A 37 -0.33 -2.42 12.35
N ASN A 38 0.38 -2.43 11.22
CA ASN A 38 0.51 -1.27 10.35
C ASN A 38 0.75 -1.70 8.90
N SER A 39 0.64 -0.72 8.00
CA SER A 39 1.14 -0.84 6.64
C SER A 39 1.75 0.48 6.20
N THR A 40 2.69 0.40 5.26
CA THR A 40 3.42 1.56 4.76
C THR A 40 3.69 1.40 3.27
N PHE A 41 3.82 2.52 2.56
CA PHE A 41 4.45 2.53 1.25
C PHE A 41 5.94 2.82 1.39
N SER A 42 6.78 2.20 0.56
CA SER A 42 8.19 2.58 0.46
C SER A 42 8.37 3.97 -0.16
N ASN A 43 7.45 4.34 -1.07
CA ASN A 43 7.33 5.68 -1.62
C ASN A 43 5.85 6.00 -1.87
N GLU A 44 5.29 6.93 -1.09
CA GLU A 44 3.89 7.38 -1.22
C GLU A 44 3.66 8.25 -2.46
N ASN A 45 4.73 8.81 -3.02
CA ASN A 45 4.74 9.79 -4.09
C ASN A 45 5.72 9.39 -5.21
N PRO A 46 5.55 8.19 -5.83
CA PRO A 46 6.47 7.69 -6.83
C PRO A 46 6.44 8.54 -8.10
N LYS A 47 7.58 8.59 -8.78
CA LYS A 47 7.65 9.10 -10.15
C LYS A 47 7.19 8.03 -11.15
N ALA A 48 6.85 8.43 -12.37
CA ALA A 48 6.63 7.49 -13.46
C ALA A 48 7.89 6.64 -13.70
N GLY A 49 7.72 5.33 -13.88
CA GLY A 49 8.83 4.37 -13.99
C GLY A 49 9.50 3.99 -12.67
N GLN A 50 9.06 4.53 -11.54
CA GLN A 50 9.59 4.19 -10.22
C GLN A 50 8.78 3.09 -9.56
N GLN A 51 9.45 2.20 -8.83
CA GLN A 51 8.80 1.19 -8.00
C GLN A 51 8.33 1.79 -6.67
N THR A 52 7.13 1.39 -6.23
CA THR A 52 6.66 1.55 -4.84
C THR A 52 6.23 0.20 -4.28
N CYS A 53 6.48 -0.02 -3.00
CA CYS A 53 6.14 -1.28 -2.33
C CYS A 53 5.18 -1.03 -1.19
N LEU A 54 4.11 -1.82 -1.14
CA LEU A 54 3.17 -1.85 -0.02
C LEU A 54 3.61 -2.96 0.94
N SER A 55 3.94 -2.57 2.16
CA SER A 55 4.36 -3.46 3.23
C SER A 55 3.30 -3.53 4.32
N VAL A 56 3.03 -4.72 4.84
CA VAL A 56 2.09 -4.98 5.94
C VAL A 56 2.85 -5.68 7.06
N THR A 57 2.81 -5.11 8.25
CA THR A 57 3.37 -5.74 9.44
C THR A 57 2.25 -6.20 10.37
N GLY A 58 2.39 -7.42 10.90
CA GLY A 58 1.45 -7.97 11.85
C GLY A 58 2.04 -9.07 12.72
N LEU A 59 1.27 -9.50 13.71
CA LEU A 59 1.60 -10.64 14.57
C LEU A 59 0.92 -11.89 14.01
N VAL A 60 1.71 -12.81 13.45
CA VAL A 60 1.23 -14.12 13.01
C VAL A 60 1.01 -15.02 14.25
N LYS A 61 -0.23 -15.46 14.46
CA LYS A 61 -0.66 -16.25 15.63
C LYS A 61 -0.16 -17.70 15.56
N SER A 62 -0.11 -18.26 14.35
CA SER A 62 0.25 -19.65 14.10
C SER A 62 1.03 -19.80 12.79
N ALA A 63 1.85 -20.84 12.68
CA ALA A 63 2.68 -21.02 11.50
C ALA A 63 1.86 -21.09 10.21
N ILE A 64 2.21 -20.29 9.20
CA ILE A 64 1.57 -20.32 7.88
C ILE A 64 2.38 -21.28 7.01
N LYS A 65 1.76 -22.39 6.62
CA LYS A 65 2.44 -23.49 5.89
C LYS A 65 2.39 -23.32 4.38
N ASP A 66 1.35 -22.67 3.88
CA ASP A 66 1.14 -22.40 2.46
C ASP A 66 0.27 -21.15 2.27
N GLY A 67 0.39 -20.50 1.12
CA GLY A 67 -0.36 -19.30 0.77
C GLY A 67 0.27 -18.49 -0.35
N SER A 68 -0.37 -17.37 -0.67
CA SER A 68 0.09 -16.41 -1.68
C SER A 68 -0.20 -14.99 -1.23
N ILE A 69 0.63 -14.07 -1.68
CA ILE A 69 0.40 -12.63 -1.62
C ILE A 69 -0.20 -12.21 -2.95
N LYS A 70 -1.36 -11.59 -2.92
CA LYS A 70 -2.01 -10.98 -4.07
C LYS A 70 -1.85 -9.47 -3.96
N LEU A 71 -1.21 -8.86 -4.95
CA LEU A 71 -1.20 -7.41 -5.14
C LEU A 71 -2.21 -7.08 -6.22
N SER A 72 -3.19 -6.24 -5.88
CA SER A 72 -4.23 -5.76 -6.77
C SER A 72 -4.06 -4.28 -7.02
N HIS A 73 -4.16 -3.86 -8.27
CA HIS A 73 -4.23 -2.45 -8.66
C HIS A 73 -5.31 -2.26 -9.73
N TYR A 74 -5.75 -1.02 -9.93
CA TYR A 74 -6.72 -0.68 -10.97
C TYR A 74 -6.06 0.11 -12.09
N GLU A 75 -6.30 -0.32 -13.32
CA GLU A 75 -5.97 0.39 -14.56
C GLU A 75 -7.30 0.78 -15.22
N GLY A 76 -7.78 1.99 -14.92
CA GLY A 76 -9.14 2.41 -15.29
C GLY A 76 -10.21 1.51 -14.63
N PRO A 77 -11.14 0.90 -15.40
CA PRO A 77 -12.16 0.01 -14.84
C PRO A 77 -11.66 -1.42 -14.58
N ILE A 78 -10.44 -1.76 -14.98
CA ILE A 78 -9.90 -3.12 -14.92
C ILE A 78 -9.09 -3.29 -13.64
N GLN A 79 -9.41 -4.31 -12.86
CA GLN A 79 -8.56 -4.74 -11.75
C GLN A 79 -7.52 -5.74 -12.27
N VAL A 80 -6.25 -5.47 -11.99
CA VAL A 80 -5.13 -6.34 -12.33
C VAL A 80 -4.58 -6.93 -11.04
N ASP A 81 -4.44 -8.26 -11.01
CA ASP A 81 -3.95 -9.00 -9.85
C ASP A 81 -2.61 -9.67 -10.18
N LYS A 82 -1.60 -9.40 -9.35
CA LYS A 82 -0.31 -10.09 -9.35
C LYS A 82 -0.24 -11.01 -8.14
N LEU A 83 -0.13 -12.32 -8.39
CA LEU A 83 -0.02 -13.33 -7.36
C LEU A 83 1.44 -13.77 -7.20
N THR A 84 1.96 -13.68 -5.98
CA THR A 84 3.28 -14.17 -5.58
C THR A 84 3.08 -15.25 -4.54
N LYS A 85 3.62 -16.46 -4.74
CA LYS A 85 3.48 -17.49 -3.70
C LYS A 85 4.27 -17.09 -2.46
N LEU A 86 3.63 -17.23 -1.29
CA LEU A 86 4.26 -16.99 0.00
C LEU A 86 5.36 -18.03 0.27
N CYS A 87 5.16 -19.24 -0.26
CA CYS A 87 5.90 -20.44 0.10
C CYS A 87 6.71 -21.10 -1.04
N GLU A 88 7.13 -20.35 -2.06
CA GLU A 88 8.03 -20.89 -3.11
C GLU A 88 9.53 -20.91 -2.74
N SER A 89 9.89 -20.57 -1.50
CA SER A 89 11.28 -20.52 -1.03
C SER A 89 11.42 -20.92 0.44
N ASN A 90 12.63 -20.81 0.99
CA ASN A 90 13.01 -21.08 2.39
C ASN A 90 12.27 -20.21 3.45
N LEU A 91 11.30 -19.40 3.02
CA LEU A 91 10.47 -18.54 3.86
C LEU A 91 9.32 -19.30 4.54
N CYS A 92 9.02 -20.53 4.12
CA CYS A 92 7.99 -21.35 4.75
C CYS A 92 8.54 -22.53 5.55
N PRO A 93 7.89 -22.89 6.68
CA PRO A 93 6.69 -22.23 7.22
C PRO A 93 7.00 -20.85 7.81
N VAL A 94 6.12 -19.87 7.56
CA VAL A 94 6.23 -18.56 8.21
C VAL A 94 5.98 -18.77 9.69
N LYS A 95 6.98 -18.52 10.52
CA LYS A 95 6.91 -18.80 11.96
C LYS A 95 5.97 -17.79 12.66
N PRO A 96 5.30 -18.21 13.75
CA PRO A 96 4.59 -17.28 14.62
C PRO A 96 5.51 -16.15 15.09
N GLY A 97 4.93 -14.96 15.28
CA GLY A 97 5.68 -13.76 15.66
C GLY A 97 5.37 -12.57 14.77
N VAL A 98 6.11 -11.49 14.98
CA VAL A 98 5.96 -10.29 14.15
C VAL A 98 6.60 -10.56 12.78
N GLN A 99 5.80 -10.41 11.73
CA GLN A 99 6.19 -10.61 10.35
C GLN A 99 5.85 -9.37 9.53
N THR A 100 6.65 -9.11 8.50
CA THR A 100 6.36 -8.08 7.50
C THR A 100 6.27 -8.75 6.13
N PHE A 101 5.14 -8.55 5.47
CA PHE A 101 4.90 -8.99 4.11
C PHE A 101 4.92 -7.79 3.18
N GLN A 102 5.54 -7.92 2.01
CA GLN A 102 5.71 -6.82 1.09
C GLN A 102 5.42 -7.27 -0.34
N SER A 103 4.78 -6.40 -1.12
CA SER A 103 4.67 -6.55 -2.56
C SER A 103 4.92 -5.21 -3.24
N CYS A 104 5.60 -5.26 -4.38
CA CYS A 104 6.01 -4.08 -5.11
C CYS A 104 5.27 -3.93 -6.43
N TYR A 105 4.93 -2.69 -6.73
CA TYR A 105 4.29 -2.22 -7.95
C TYR A 105 5.26 -1.29 -8.69
N ASP A 106 5.46 -1.57 -9.97
CA ASP A 106 6.25 -0.71 -10.85
C ASP A 106 5.31 0.29 -11.50
N VAL A 107 5.45 1.58 -11.16
CA VAL A 107 4.62 2.63 -11.77
C VAL A 107 4.97 2.72 -13.26
N PRO A 108 3.98 2.65 -14.17
CA PRO A 108 4.22 2.75 -15.60
C PRO A 108 5.01 4.02 -15.96
N ALA A 109 5.91 3.92 -16.94
CA ALA A 109 6.76 5.05 -17.36
C ALA A 109 5.98 6.16 -18.10
N ASP A 110 4.77 5.84 -18.53
CA ASP A 110 3.79 6.71 -19.18
C ASP A 110 2.73 7.28 -18.22
N ALA A 111 2.76 6.92 -16.93
CA ALA A 111 1.85 7.45 -15.92
C ALA A 111 1.94 8.99 -15.81
N GLU A 112 0.79 9.64 -15.64
CA GLU A 112 0.70 11.10 -15.60
C GLU A 112 0.88 11.65 -14.18
N ALA A 113 1.41 12.87 -14.06
CA ALA A 113 1.49 13.54 -12.76
C ALA A 113 0.06 13.80 -12.22
N GLY A 114 -0.16 13.48 -10.94
CA GLY A 114 -1.46 13.55 -10.28
C GLY A 114 -2.30 12.28 -10.42
N GLU A 115 -1.87 11.31 -11.22
CA GLU A 115 -2.55 10.01 -11.32
C GLU A 115 -2.56 9.30 -9.96
N ASN A 116 -3.71 8.73 -9.63
CA ASN A 116 -3.96 8.07 -8.35
C ASN A 116 -4.00 6.56 -8.56
N ILE A 117 -3.04 5.84 -7.96
CA ILE A 117 -2.93 4.41 -8.09
C ILE A 117 -3.35 3.77 -6.77
N ASN A 118 -4.48 3.06 -6.79
CA ASN A 118 -4.96 2.31 -5.63
C ASN A 118 -4.28 0.95 -5.61
N LEU A 119 -3.53 0.68 -4.56
CA LEU A 119 -2.84 -0.58 -4.34
C LEU A 119 -3.50 -1.31 -3.17
N LYS A 120 -3.76 -2.60 -3.35
CA LYS A 120 -4.25 -3.50 -2.30
C LYS A 120 -3.37 -4.73 -2.25
N ILE A 121 -2.85 -5.06 -1.09
CA ILE A 121 -2.11 -6.30 -0.84
C ILE A 121 -2.93 -7.21 0.06
N GLU A 122 -3.04 -8.48 -0.31
CA GLU A 122 -3.76 -9.51 0.44
C GLU A 122 -2.87 -10.73 0.63
N GLY A 123 -2.73 -11.20 1.86
CA GLY A 123 -2.24 -12.54 2.13
C GLY A 123 -3.41 -13.51 2.11
N ILE A 124 -3.31 -14.59 1.33
CA ILE A 124 -4.38 -15.58 1.16
C ILE A 124 -3.78 -16.97 1.33
N THR A 125 -4.41 -17.83 2.13
CA THR A 125 -4.03 -19.25 2.25
C THR A 125 -4.56 -20.08 1.06
N ILE A 126 -4.15 -21.35 0.94
CA ILE A 126 -4.61 -22.24 -0.14
C ILE A 126 -6.13 -22.50 -0.13
N ASP A 127 -6.75 -22.49 1.05
CA ASP A 127 -8.19 -22.60 1.27
C ASP A 127 -8.94 -21.28 1.04
N LYS A 128 -8.25 -20.25 0.51
CA LYS A 128 -8.78 -18.91 0.21
C LYS A 128 -9.16 -18.08 1.44
N SER A 129 -8.68 -18.46 2.62
CA SER A 129 -8.83 -17.67 3.83
C SER A 129 -7.86 -16.50 3.82
N GLN A 130 -8.34 -15.31 4.21
CA GLN A 130 -7.50 -14.11 4.25
C GLN A 130 -6.60 -14.15 5.50
N ILE A 131 -5.30 -13.91 5.29
CA ILE A 131 -4.28 -13.78 6.33
C ILE A 131 -4.10 -12.32 6.72
N PHE A 132 -4.11 -11.43 5.74
CA PHE A 132 -4.02 -9.99 5.98
C PHE A 132 -4.51 -9.24 4.77
N CYS A 133 -4.81 -7.96 4.97
CA CYS A 133 -5.16 -7.04 3.90
C CYS A 133 -4.63 -5.66 4.25
N ALA A 134 -4.01 -4.99 3.30
CA ALA A 134 -3.84 -3.55 3.37
C ALA A 134 -4.16 -2.91 2.03
N SER A 135 -4.73 -1.71 2.06
CA SER A 135 -5.00 -0.93 0.86
C SER A 135 -4.68 0.52 1.08
N GLY A 136 -4.14 1.17 0.07
CA GLY A 136 -3.90 2.60 0.09
C GLY A 136 -3.75 3.15 -1.32
N LYS A 137 -3.46 4.43 -1.38
CA LYS A 137 -3.37 5.17 -2.64
C LYS A 137 -2.05 5.92 -2.68
N VAL A 138 -1.32 5.76 -3.79
CA VAL A 138 -0.14 6.58 -4.09
C VAL A 138 -0.50 7.59 -5.17
N THR A 139 0.16 8.75 -5.15
CA THR A 139 -0.04 9.80 -6.16
C THR A 139 1.23 9.99 -6.96
N VAL A 140 1.14 9.88 -8.28
CA VAL A 140 2.30 10.05 -9.16
C VAL A 140 2.72 11.52 -9.17
N THR A 141 3.99 11.82 -8.91
CA THR A 141 4.48 13.22 -8.81
C THR A 141 5.03 13.81 -10.11
N GLY A 142 5.07 13.03 -11.19
CA GLY A 142 5.62 13.42 -12.50
C GLY A 142 7.03 12.86 -12.75
N LYS A 143 7.57 13.12 -13.94
CA LYS A 143 8.91 12.65 -14.39
C LYS A 143 10.03 13.45 -13.74
#